data_AF-A0A432RFI2-F1
#
_entry.id   AF-A0A432RFI2-F1
#
_cell.length_a   1.000
_cell.length_b   1.000
_cell.length_c   1.000
_cell.angle_alpha   90.00
_cell.angle_beta   90.00
_cell.angle_gamma   90.00
#
_symmetry.space_group_name_H-M   'P 1'
#
loop_
_entity.id
_entity.type
_entity.pdbx_description
1 polymer ?
#
loop_
_entity_poly.entity_id
_entity_poly.type
_entity_poly.pdbx_seq_one_letter_code
_entity_poly.pdbx_strand_id
1 'polypeptide(L)'
;MKVYTKESVVPYWDVQGLNTKKDLDEVVKEFEAMFIKMILKEFRKSLPEGGLFGNTFSAKMYWDMFDMQLAQNIAESNSFGLQEYIKNAISIYQQHSKEE
;
A
#
# COMPACT_ATOMS: atom_id res chain seq x y z
N MET A 1 21.18 -8.92 33.68
CA MET A 1 21.86 -7.64 33.38
C MET A 1 21.52 -7.27 31.94
N LYS A 2 20.67 -6.25 31.74
CA LYS A 2 20.24 -5.82 30.39
C LYS A 2 21.14 -4.69 29.93
N VAL A 3 21.82 -4.89 28.81
CA VAL A 3 22.61 -3.85 28.14
C VAL A 3 21.76 -3.37 26.97
N TYR A 4 21.07 -2.23 27.14
CA TYR A 4 20.38 -1.55 26.04
C TYR A 4 21.37 -0.58 25.39
N THR A 5 22.03 -1.01 24.32
CA THR A 5 22.74 -0.11 23.41
C THR A 5 21.73 0.41 22.38
N LYS A 6 21.88 1.69 22.02
CA LYS A 6 20.90 2.56 21.34
C LYS A 6 20.59 2.21 19.87
N GLU A 7 21.14 1.12 19.34
CA GLU A 7 20.87 0.59 18.00
C GLU A 7 20.84 -0.94 18.10
N SER A 8 19.67 -1.51 18.39
CA SER A 8 19.51 -2.96 18.43
C SER A 8 19.44 -3.50 17.01
N VAL A 9 20.56 -4.03 16.51
CA VAL A 9 20.59 -4.82 15.28
C VAL A 9 19.66 -6.01 15.49
N VAL A 10 18.58 -6.05 14.72
CA VAL A 10 17.57 -7.11 14.77
C VAL A 10 18.16 -8.35 14.08
N PRO A 11 18.41 -9.46 14.77
CA PRO A 11 19.06 -10.62 14.16
C PRO A 11 18.12 -11.37 13.21
N TYR A 12 18.66 -12.06 12.20
CA TYR A 12 17.87 -12.77 11.16
C TYR A 12 16.90 -13.84 11.72
N TRP A 13 17.16 -14.37 12.91
CA TRP A 13 16.31 -15.35 13.59
C TRP A 13 15.33 -14.72 14.59
N ASP A 14 15.25 -13.38 14.65
CA ASP A 14 14.25 -12.69 15.45
C ASP A 14 12.87 -12.80 14.81
N VAL A 15 12.20 -13.90 15.11
CA VAL A 15 10.84 -14.19 14.66
C VAL A 15 9.78 -13.37 15.42
N GLN A 16 10.15 -12.63 16.47
CA GLN A 16 9.18 -11.83 17.22
C GLN A 16 8.65 -10.64 16.41
N GLY A 17 9.46 -10.12 15.47
CA GLY A 17 9.04 -9.11 14.50
C GLY A 17 8.13 -9.65 13.38
N LEU A 18 8.02 -10.97 13.19
CA LEU A 18 7.18 -11.57 12.14
C LEU A 18 5.70 -11.63 12.53
N ASN A 19 5.39 -11.51 13.83
CA ASN A 19 4.01 -11.55 14.34
C ASN A 19 3.47 -10.15 14.66
N THR A 20 4.10 -9.10 14.13
CA THR A 20 3.54 -7.75 14.22
C THR A 20 2.32 -7.69 13.31
N LYS A 21 1.14 -7.79 13.90
CA LYS A 21 -0.08 -7.33 13.23
C LYS A 21 0.16 -5.88 12.84
N LYS A 22 0.20 -5.60 11.54
CA LYS A 22 0.28 -4.23 11.03
C LYS A 22 -0.87 -3.43 11.64
N ASP A 23 -0.62 -2.16 11.93
CA ASP A 23 -1.65 -1.26 12.41
C ASP A 23 -2.79 -1.21 11.37
N LEU A 24 -4.04 -1.19 11.82
CA LEU A 24 -5.19 -1.08 10.94
C LEU A 24 -5.07 0.15 10.05
N ASP A 25 -4.55 1.27 10.59
CA ASP A 25 -4.37 2.51 9.82
C ASP A 25 -3.30 2.36 8.73
N GLU A 26 -2.26 1.57 8.97
CA GLU A 26 -1.21 1.27 7.98
C GLU A 26 -1.76 0.37 6.86
N VAL A 27 -2.50 -0.67 7.23
CA VAL A 27 -3.17 -1.56 6.27
C VAL A 27 -4.14 -0.77 5.40
N VAL A 28 -4.98 0.07 5.99
CA VAL A 28 -5.95 0.90 5.28
C VAL A 28 -5.25 1.83 4.27
N LYS A 29 -4.14 2.46 4.64
CA LYS A 29 -3.32 3.28 3.73
C LYS A 29 -2.75 2.49 2.56
N GLU A 30 -2.21 1.29 2.82
CA GLU A 30 -1.70 0.41 1.76
C GLU A 30 -2.81 0.01 0.77
N PHE A 31 -4.01 -0.27 1.27
CA PHE A 31 -5.17 -0.57 0.43
C PHE A 31 -5.62 0.63 -0.40
N GLU A 32 -5.65 1.83 0.17
CA GLU A 32 -5.97 3.06 -0.55
C GLU A 32 -4.96 3.32 -1.69
N ALA A 33 -3.66 3.13 -1.43
CA ALA A 33 -2.62 3.23 -2.46
C ALA A 33 -2.83 2.21 -3.60
N MET A 34 -3.18 0.95 -3.27
CA MET A 34 -3.48 -0.04 -4.30
C MET A 34 -4.69 0.37 -5.16
N PHE A 35 -5.74 0.88 -4.53
CA PHE A 35 -6.93 1.32 -5.24
C PHE A 35 -6.66 2.51 -6.16
N ILE A 36 -5.90 3.51 -5.69
CA ILE A 36 -5.46 4.64 -6.52
C ILE A 36 -4.61 4.14 -7.68
N LYS A 37 -3.68 3.20 -7.46
CA LYS A 37 -2.88 2.60 -8.55
C LYS A 37 -3.78 1.95 -9.60
N MET A 38 -4.82 1.23 -9.20
CA MET A 38 -5.79 0.62 -10.13
C MET A 38 -6.50 1.70 -10.95
N ILE A 39 -6.98 2.75 -10.30
CA ILE A 39 -7.62 3.89 -10.96
C ILE A 39 -6.67 4.53 -11.99
N LEU A 40 -5.43 4.85 -11.60
CA LEU A 40 -4.43 5.43 -12.50
C LEU A 40 -4.15 4.53 -13.70
N LYS A 41 -4.09 3.22 -13.48
CA LYS A 41 -3.90 2.22 -14.53
C LYS A 41 -5.08 2.18 -15.50
N GLU A 42 -6.31 2.19 -15.02
CA GLU A 42 -7.51 2.24 -15.87
C GLU A 42 -7.63 3.57 -16.62
N PHE A 43 -7.30 4.70 -15.98
CA PHE A 43 -7.19 5.99 -16.65
C PHE A 43 -6.15 5.99 -17.77
N ARG A 44 -4.99 5.35 -17.58
CA ARG A 44 -4.00 5.24 -18.66
C ARG A 44 -4.51 4.39 -19.82
N LYS A 45 -5.24 3.29 -19.54
CA LYS A 45 -5.80 2.44 -20.60
C LYS A 45 -6.83 3.16 -21.46
N SER A 46 -7.49 4.20 -20.96
CA SER A 46 -8.43 5.00 -21.75
C SER A 46 -7.73 6.04 -22.65
N LEU A 47 -6.43 6.27 -22.46
CA LEU A 47 -5.62 7.11 -23.35
C LEU A 47 -5.21 6.32 -24.60
N PRO A 48 -5.03 6.98 -25.76
CA PRO A 48 -4.58 6.33 -26.99
C PRO A 48 -3.28 5.54 -26.79
N GLU A 49 -3.20 4.36 -27.38
CA GLU A 49 -1.99 3.52 -27.29
C GLU A 49 -0.77 4.22 -27.90
N GLY A 50 0.37 4.17 -27.18
CA GLY A 50 1.62 4.72 -27.67
C GLY A 50 1.90 6.19 -27.32
N GLY A 51 1.42 6.68 -26.16
CA GLY A 51 1.71 8.02 -25.62
C GLY A 51 3.20 8.39 -25.50
N LEU A 52 3.57 9.31 -24.59
CA LEU A 52 4.91 9.95 -24.55
C LEU A 52 6.14 9.01 -24.65
N PHE A 53 6.04 7.76 -24.20
CA PHE A 53 7.13 6.78 -24.21
C PHE A 53 6.92 5.60 -25.17
N GLY A 54 5.90 5.68 -26.04
CA GLY A 54 5.52 4.59 -26.94
C GLY A 54 5.01 3.34 -26.22
N ASN A 55 5.02 2.21 -26.91
CA ASN A 55 4.42 0.95 -26.43
C ASN A 55 5.46 -0.15 -26.10
N THR A 56 6.66 0.27 -25.67
CA THR A 56 7.76 -0.65 -25.34
C THR A 56 7.60 -1.30 -23.97
N PHE A 57 8.23 -2.47 -23.75
CA PHE A 57 8.23 -3.14 -22.44
C PHE A 57 8.82 -2.24 -21.34
N SER A 58 9.95 -1.59 -21.61
CA SER A 58 10.60 -0.67 -20.67
C SER A 58 9.72 0.51 -20.30
N ALA A 59 8.97 1.07 -21.26
CA ALA A 59 8.01 2.14 -20.99
C ALA A 59 6.87 1.66 -20.07
N LYS A 60 6.32 0.46 -20.31
CA LYS A 60 5.27 -0.13 -19.45
C LYS A 60 5.76 -0.36 -18.02
N MET A 61 7.00 -0.83 -17.86
CA MET A 61 7.62 -1.03 -16.54
C MET A 61 7.81 0.31 -15.81
N TYR A 62 8.34 1.33 -16.50
CA TYR A 62 8.48 2.67 -15.93
C TYR A 62 7.14 3.24 -15.47
N TRP A 63 6.09 3.11 -16.30
CA TRP A 63 4.76 3.57 -15.96
C TRP A 63 4.17 2.87 -14.74
N ASP A 64 4.37 1.56 -14.59
CA ASP A 64 3.88 0.83 -13.40
C ASP A 64 4.62 1.27 -12.12
N MET A 65 5.93 1.51 -12.21
CA MET A 65 6.71 2.06 -11.09
C MET A 65 6.28 3.49 -10.75
N PHE A 66 6.05 4.31 -11.77
CA PHE A 66 5.56 5.67 -11.60
C PHE A 66 4.19 5.71 -10.92
N ASP A 67 3.24 4.88 -11.38
CA ASP A 67 1.92 4.79 -10.75
C ASP A 67 2.01 4.32 -9.30
N MET A 68 2.91 3.39 -9.01
CA MET A 68 3.13 2.90 -7.65
C MET A 68 3.60 4.03 -6.73
N GLN A 69 4.59 4.82 -7.16
CA GLN A 69 5.07 5.96 -6.37
C GLN A 69 4.03 7.08 -6.26
N LEU A 70 3.33 7.39 -7.35
CA LEU A 70 2.30 8.41 -7.34
C LEU A 70 1.14 8.02 -6.41
N ALA A 71 0.69 6.76 -6.49
CA ALA A 71 -0.39 6.26 -5.63
C ALA A 71 0.00 6.25 -4.15
N GLN A 72 1.26 5.92 -3.81
CA GLN A 72 1.79 6.02 -2.45
C GLN A 72 1.72 7.46 -1.95
N ASN A 73 2.25 8.43 -2.71
CA ASN A 73 2.21 9.85 -2.33
C ASN A 73 0.78 10.38 -2.14
N ILE A 74 -0.17 9.96 -2.99
CA ILE A 74 -1.58 10.37 -2.86
C ILE A 74 -2.23 9.74 -1.64
N ALA A 75 -1.94 8.47 -1.35
CA ALA A 75 -2.45 7.80 -0.15
C ALA A 75 -1.88 8.42 1.14
N GLU A 76 -0.61 8.82 1.14
CA GLU A 76 0.03 9.52 2.26
C GLU A 76 -0.60 10.88 2.56
N SER A 77 -1.07 11.60 1.53
CA SER A 77 -1.73 12.89 1.70
C SER A 77 -3.14 12.79 2.25
N ASN A 78 -3.68 11.57 2.46
CA ASN A 78 -5.04 11.28 2.93
C ASN A 78 -6.14 12.02 2.16
N SER A 79 -5.85 12.49 0.94
CA SER A 79 -6.73 13.43 0.21
C SER A 79 -7.84 12.72 -0.57
N PHE A 80 -7.71 11.41 -0.77
CA PHE A 80 -8.66 10.62 -1.56
C PHE A 80 -9.91 10.20 -0.76
N GLY A 81 -9.81 10.17 0.57
CA GLY A 81 -10.96 10.00 1.47
C GLY A 81 -11.53 8.58 1.54
N LEU A 82 -10.87 7.58 0.94
CA LEU A 82 -11.31 6.19 1.00
C LEU A 82 -10.92 5.48 2.30
N GLN A 83 -9.94 6.03 3.00
CA GLN A 83 -9.42 5.51 4.26
C GLN A 83 -10.54 5.15 5.25
N GLU A 84 -11.48 6.06 5.50
CA GLU A 84 -12.56 5.84 6.46
C GLU A 84 -13.53 4.72 6.01
N TYR A 85 -13.83 4.65 4.72
CA TYR A 85 -14.68 3.59 4.17
C TYR A 85 -14.03 2.21 4.28
N ILE A 86 -12.75 2.11 3.95
CA ILE A 86 -11.99 0.86 4.02
C ILE A 86 -11.83 0.44 5.49
N LYS A 87 -11.53 1.38 6.40
CA LYS A 87 -11.42 1.12 7.84
C LYS A 87 -12.73 0.58 8.42
N ASN A 88 -13.87 1.18 8.06
CA ASN A 88 -15.19 0.71 8.47
C ASN A 88 -15.54 -0.66 7.88
N ALA A 89 -15.20 -0.92 6.61
CA ALA A 89 -15.40 -2.23 6.03
C ALA A 89 -14.60 -3.31 6.78
N ILE A 90 -13.30 -3.08 7.02
CA ILE A 90 -12.43 -4.03 7.72
C ILE A 90 -12.90 -4.23 9.17
N SER A 91 -13.32 -3.18 9.87
CA SER A 91 -13.78 -3.30 11.25
C SER A 91 -15.05 -4.15 11.38
N ILE A 92 -15.99 -4.03 10.44
CA ILE A 92 -17.19 -4.89 10.37
C ILE A 92 -16.79 -6.35 10.16
N TYR A 93 -15.89 -6.64 9.21
CA TYR A 93 -15.41 -8.01 8.98
C TYR A 93 -14.71 -8.60 10.21
N GLN A 94 -13.90 -7.80 10.92
CA GLN A 94 -13.23 -8.25 12.14
C GLN A 94 -14.18 -8.55 13.31
N GLN A 95 -15.34 -7.90 13.36
CA GLN A 95 -16.37 -8.19 14.38
C GLN A 95 -17.03 -9.54 14.14
N HIS A 96 -17.43 -9.84 12.90
CA HIS A 96 -18.06 -11.11 12.55
C HIS A 96 -17.11 -12.31 12.63
N SER A 97 -15.81 -12.13 12.37
CA SER A 97 -14.80 -13.20 12.50
C SER A 97 -14.53 -13.64 13.95
N LYS A 98 -15.04 -12.94 14.97
CA LYS A 98 -14.84 -13.29 16.39
C LYS A 98 -16.06 -13.98 17.02
N GLU A 99 -17.17 -14.07 16.30
CA GLU A 99 -18.43 -14.68 16.79
C GLU A 99 -18.58 -16.17 16.39
N GLU A 100 -17.61 -16.72 15.64
CA GLU A 100 -17.42 -18.16 15.39
C GLU A 100 -16.21 -18.71 16.17
#